data_AF-A0A8T7EIM5-F1
#
_entry.id   AF-A0A8T7EIM5-F1
#
_cell.length_a   1.000
_cell.length_b   1.000
_cell.length_c   1.000
_cell.angle_alpha   90.00
_cell.angle_beta   90.00
_cell.angle_gamma   90.00
#
_symmetry.space_group_name_H-M   'P 1'
#
loop_
_entity.id
_entity.type
_entity.pdbx_description
1 polymer ?
#
loop_
_entity_poly.entity_id
_entity_poly.type
_entity_poly.pdbx_seq_one_letter_code
_entity_poly.pdbx_strand_id
1 'polypeptide(L)'
;MTTLHFDMDAGYQTADQIKAFRENVHEQLRALSARVNNQFVGGEWQGQAAEAFRTEFNDWANYQLLPQLNALESLELALRTHVDNWGQTSSSFMP
;
A
#
# COMPACT_ATOMS: atom_id res chain seq x y z
N MET A 1 11.23 34.02 15.00
CA MET A 1 10.21 32.95 14.92
C MET A 1 10.71 31.94 13.92
N THR A 2 11.15 30.78 14.38
CA THR A 2 11.48 29.66 13.49
C THR A 2 10.15 29.13 12.99
N THR A 3 9.68 29.65 11.85
CA THR A 3 8.51 29.10 11.18
C THR A 3 8.82 27.64 10.93
N LEU A 4 8.02 26.76 11.52
CA LEU A 4 8.05 25.33 11.26
C LEU A 4 7.65 25.17 9.78
N HIS A 5 8.61 25.37 8.87
CA HIS A 5 8.47 24.94 7.49
C HIS A 5 8.47 23.42 7.59
N PHE A 6 7.28 22.86 7.78
CA PHE A 6 7.06 21.51 7.29
C PHE A 6 7.48 21.55 5.82
N ASP A 7 8.55 20.83 5.49
CA ASP A 7 9.02 20.75 4.12
C ASP A 7 7.94 20.00 3.33
N MET A 8 7.06 20.78 2.69
CA MET A 8 5.91 20.25 1.96
C MET A 8 6.39 19.32 0.85
N ASP A 9 7.55 19.61 0.25
CA ASP A 9 8.16 18.76 -0.76
C ASP A 9 8.55 17.41 -0.14
N ALA A 10 9.17 17.40 1.05
CA ALA A 10 9.45 16.16 1.77
C ALA A 10 8.17 15.38 2.15
N GLY A 11 7.08 16.08 2.48
CA GLY A 11 5.77 15.50 2.74
C GLY A 11 5.16 14.80 1.53
N TYR A 12 5.15 15.47 0.37
CA TYR A 12 4.68 14.89 -0.88
C TYR A 12 5.57 13.74 -1.34
N GLN A 13 6.90 13.87 -1.24
CA GLN A 13 7.84 12.79 -1.56
C GLN A 13 7.58 11.54 -0.72
N THR A 14 7.31 11.71 0.58
CA THR A 14 6.98 10.59 1.47
C THR A 14 5.67 9.92 1.05
N ALA A 15 4.63 10.71 0.70
CA ALA A 15 3.37 10.18 0.20
C ALA A 15 3.56 9.40 -1.13
N ASP A 16 4.36 9.94 -2.06
CA ASP A 16 4.69 9.26 -3.32
C ASP A 16 5.43 7.93 -3.09
N GLN A 17 6.36 7.89 -2.13
CA GLN A 17 7.07 6.67 -1.76
C GLN A 17 6.13 5.61 -1.18
N ILE A 18 5.20 6.00 -0.29
CA ILE A 18 4.19 5.08 0.27
C ILE A 18 3.31 4.52 -0.85
N LYS A 19 2.86 5.38 -1.76
CA LYS A 19 2.05 4.98 -2.92
C LYS A 19 2.80 3.98 -3.81
N ALA A 20 4.03 4.29 -4.21
CA ALA A 20 4.85 3.45 -5.07
C ALA A 20 5.13 2.08 -4.43
N PHE A 21 5.45 2.07 -3.13
CA PHE A 21 5.64 0.83 -2.37
C PHE A 21 4.36 -0.01 -2.34
N ARG A 22 3.20 0.60 -2.02
CA ARG A 22 1.90 -0.09 -2.00
C ARG A 22 1.56 -0.70 -3.36
N GLU A 23 1.74 0.06 -4.44
CA GLU A 23 1.49 -0.41 -5.81
C GLU A 23 2.40 -1.60 -6.17
N ASN A 24 3.69 -1.51 -5.84
CA ASN A 24 4.63 -2.60 -6.06
C ASN A 24 4.23 -3.88 -5.30
N VAL A 25 3.83 -3.77 -4.03
CA VAL A 25 3.37 -4.94 -3.25
C VAL A 25 2.07 -5.52 -3.83
N HIS A 26 1.14 -4.68 -4.28
CA HIS A 26 -0.07 -5.16 -4.97
C HIS A 26 0.25 -5.95 -6.24
N GLU A 27 1.19 -5.48 -7.05
CA GLU A 27 1.62 -6.17 -8.27
C GLU A 27 2.27 -7.52 -7.95
N GLN A 28 3.17 -7.55 -6.95
CA GLN A 28 3.80 -8.79 -6.50
C GLN A 28 2.77 -9.79 -5.97
N LEU A 29 1.79 -9.32 -5.17
CA LEU A 29 0.72 -10.16 -4.67
C LEU A 29 -0.12 -10.73 -5.82
N ARG A 30 -0.50 -9.90 -6.81
CA ARG A 30 -1.23 -10.36 -8.00
C ARG A 30 -0.45 -11.44 -8.75
N ALA A 31 0.85 -11.25 -8.95
CA ALA A 31 1.71 -12.22 -9.63
C ALA A 31 1.77 -13.55 -8.84
N LEU A 32 1.94 -13.48 -7.52
CA LEU A 32 1.96 -14.65 -6.64
C LEU A 32 0.61 -15.38 -6.64
N SER A 33 -0.50 -14.65 -6.50
CA SER A 33 -1.84 -15.23 -6.56
C SER A 33 -2.12 -15.89 -7.90
N ALA A 34 -1.69 -15.30 -9.02
CA ALA A 34 -1.82 -15.92 -10.33
C ALA A 34 -1.01 -17.22 -10.43
N ARG A 35 0.22 -17.23 -9.91
CA ARG A 35 1.07 -18.43 -9.89
C ARG A 35 0.46 -19.54 -9.03
N VAL A 36 0.04 -19.23 -7.82
CA VAL A 36 -0.55 -20.19 -6.87
C VAL A 36 -1.85 -20.77 -7.42
N ASN A 37 -2.76 -19.92 -7.88
CA ASN A 37 -4.10 -20.35 -8.28
C ASN A 37 -4.18 -20.94 -9.69
N ASN A 38 -3.30 -20.55 -10.64
CA ASN A 38 -3.44 -20.94 -12.05
C ASN A 38 -2.36 -21.89 -12.57
N GLN A 39 -1.17 -21.91 -11.96
CA GLN A 39 -0.02 -22.67 -12.49
C GLN A 39 0.42 -23.77 -11.54
N PHE A 40 0.53 -23.44 -10.26
CA PHE A 40 1.13 -24.32 -9.27
C PHE A 40 0.13 -25.32 -8.70
N VAL A 41 -0.98 -24.85 -8.12
CA VAL A 41 -2.00 -25.73 -7.54
C VAL A 41 -2.98 -26.20 -8.62
N GLY A 42 -3.13 -27.51 -8.78
CA GLY A 42 -3.96 -28.14 -9.81
C GLY A 42 -3.23 -28.44 -11.13
N GLY A 43 -2.10 -27.78 -11.37
CA GLY A 43 -1.18 -28.07 -12.48
C GLY A 43 -0.01 -28.93 -12.00
N GLU A 44 1.04 -28.27 -11.51
CA GLU A 44 2.31 -28.88 -11.10
C GLU A 44 2.24 -29.59 -9.75
N TRP A 45 1.42 -29.09 -8.82
CA TRP A 45 1.21 -29.65 -7.49
C TRP A 45 -0.27 -29.95 -7.28
N GLN A 46 -0.57 -31.21 -6.99
CA GLN A 46 -1.94 -31.73 -6.88
C GLN A 46 -2.14 -32.47 -5.55
N GLY A 47 -3.40 -32.55 -5.14
CA GLY A 47 -3.82 -33.26 -3.92
C GLY A 47 -4.23 -32.32 -2.79
N GLN A 48 -4.73 -32.90 -1.70
CA GLN A 48 -5.33 -32.15 -0.58
C GLN A 48 -4.36 -31.15 0.07
N ALA A 49 -3.07 -31.47 0.14
CA ALA A 49 -2.07 -30.55 0.69
C ALA A 49 -1.88 -29.29 -0.18
N ALA A 50 -1.95 -29.43 -1.51
CA ALA A 50 -1.87 -28.29 -2.44
C ALA A 50 -3.07 -27.36 -2.29
N GLU A 51 -4.25 -27.95 -2.12
CA GLU A 51 -5.51 -27.25 -1.89
C GLU A 51 -5.53 -26.52 -0.54
N ALA A 52 -5.00 -27.16 0.51
CA ALA A 52 -4.83 -26.53 1.83
C ALA A 52 -3.89 -25.32 1.74
N PHE A 53 -2.73 -25.47 1.09
CA PHE A 53 -1.81 -24.35 0.87
C PHE A 53 -2.44 -23.21 0.07
N ARG A 54 -3.18 -23.50 -1.00
CA ARG A 54 -3.90 -22.47 -1.77
C ARG A 54 -4.85 -21.67 -0.89
N THR A 55 -5.56 -22.36 -0.01
CA THR A 55 -6.51 -21.77 0.92
C THR A 55 -5.78 -20.88 1.92
N GLU A 56 -4.75 -21.40 2.60
CA GLU A 56 -3.94 -20.64 3.55
C GLU A 56 -3.28 -19.40 2.92
N PHE A 57 -2.77 -19.52 1.69
CA PHE A 57 -2.22 -18.41 0.94
C PHE A 57 -3.27 -17.33 0.64
N ASN A 58 -4.45 -17.73 0.15
CA ASN A 58 -5.52 -16.79 -0.16
C ASN A 58 -6.06 -16.12 1.11
N ASP A 59 -6.17 -16.86 2.22
CA ASP A 59 -6.57 -16.32 3.51
C ASP A 59 -5.55 -15.31 4.04
N TRP A 60 -4.26 -15.64 4.00
CA TRP A 60 -3.20 -14.72 4.37
C TRP A 60 -3.23 -13.45 3.51
N ALA A 61 -3.35 -13.60 2.18
CA ALA A 61 -3.43 -12.46 1.26
C ALA A 61 -4.62 -11.55 1.59
N ASN A 62 -5.80 -12.13 1.80
CA ASN A 62 -7.05 -11.39 1.97
C ASN A 62 -7.21 -10.79 3.37
N TYR A 63 -6.79 -11.50 4.42
CA TYR A 63 -7.05 -11.11 5.80
C TYR A 63 -5.85 -10.49 6.52
N GLN A 64 -4.63 -10.63 5.99
CA GLN A 64 -3.44 -10.04 6.60
C GLN A 64 -2.83 -8.96 5.70
N LEU A 65 -2.57 -9.26 4.43
CA LEU A 65 -1.81 -8.35 3.56
C LEU A 65 -2.67 -7.22 2.97
N LEU A 66 -3.82 -7.52 2.38
CA LEU A 66 -4.71 -6.50 1.80
C LEU A 66 -5.15 -5.42 2.81
N PRO A 67 -5.52 -5.75 4.07
CA PRO A 67 -5.85 -4.73 5.06
C PRO A 67 -4.69 -3.78 5.37
N GLN A 68 -3.45 -4.27 5.38
CA GLN A 68 -2.26 -3.43 5.59
C GLN A 68 -2.03 -2.49 4.41
N LEU A 69 -2.23 -2.96 3.17
CA LEU A 69 -2.12 -2.11 1.97
C LEU A 69 -3.18 -1.01 1.95
N ASN A 70 -4.41 -1.32 2.39
CA ASN A 70 -5.48 -0.33 2.55
C ASN A 70 -5.18 0.69 3.66
N ALA A 71 -4.52 0.26 4.75
CA ALA A 71 -4.06 1.16 5.80
C ALA A 71 -2.96 2.10 5.29
N LEU A 72 -2.04 1.61 4.44
CA LEU A 72 -1.02 2.43 3.79
C LEU A 72 -1.63 3.45 2.82
N GLU A 73 -2.66 3.09 2.05
CA GLU A 73 -3.41 4.04 1.23
C GLU A 73 -4.08 5.13 2.09
N SER A 74 -4.71 4.73 3.19
CA SER A 74 -5.34 5.68 4.11
C SER A 74 -4.30 6.65 4.71
N LEU A 75 -3.11 6.14 5.05
CA LEU A 75 -2.00 6.95 5.56
C LEU A 75 -1.45 7.90 4.49
N GLU A 76 -1.28 7.44 3.26
CA GLU A 76 -0.86 8.25 2.12
C GLU A 76 -1.81 9.42 1.88
N LEU A 77 -3.12 9.15 1.84
CA LEU A 77 -4.16 10.16 1.66
C LEU A 77 -4.21 11.15 2.84
N ALA A 78 -4.08 10.66 4.07
CA ALA A 78 -4.04 11.51 5.24
C ALA A 78 -2.82 12.44 5.21
N LEU A 79 -1.64 11.91 4.87
CA LEU A 79 -0.42 12.70 4.76
C LEU A 79 -0.55 13.79 3.68
N ARG A 80 -1.03 13.46 2.49
CA ARG A 80 -1.29 14.46 1.43
C ARG A 80 -2.25 15.54 1.89
N THR A 81 -3.39 15.14 2.47
CA THR A 81 -4.39 16.07 2.98
C THR A 81 -3.81 17.01 4.03
N HIS A 82 -2.95 16.49 4.92
CA HIS A 82 -2.25 17.34 5.88
C HIS A 82 -1.33 18.32 5.15
N VAL A 83 -0.47 17.88 4.24
CA VAL A 83 0.43 18.76 3.48
C VAL A 83 -0.36 19.86 2.75
N ASP A 84 -1.47 19.51 2.08
CA ASP A 84 -2.36 20.46 1.40
C ASP A 84 -2.92 21.53 2.36
N ASN A 85 -3.43 21.10 3.52
CA ASN A 85 -3.98 21.99 4.53
C ASN A 85 -2.92 22.95 5.08
N TRP A 86 -1.69 22.48 5.29
CA TRP A 86 -0.56 23.33 5.70
C TRP A 86 -0.18 24.33 4.60
N GLY A 87 -0.21 23.93 3.32
CA GLY A 87 -0.02 24.82 2.16
C GLY A 87 -1.04 25.96 2.12
N GLN A 88 -2.31 25.64 2.31
CA GLN A 88 -3.39 26.64 2.35
C GLN A 88 -3.29 27.56 3.57
N THR A 89 -2.98 27.00 4.73
CA THR A 89 -2.87 27.77 5.97
C THR A 89 -1.70 28.74 5.90
N SER A 90 -0.52 28.29 5.48
CA SER A 90 0.69 29.12 5.37
C SER A 90 0.55 30.25 4.33
N SER A 91 -0.04 29.96 3.16
CA SER A 91 -0.33 30.97 2.13
C SER A 91 -1.37 32.00 2.57
N SER A 92 -2.30 31.63 3.47
CA SER A 92 -3.26 32.57 4.07
C SER A 92 -2.65 33.54 5.11
N PHE A 93 -1.47 33.21 5.66
CA PHE A 93 -0.75 34.05 6.63
C PHE A 93 0.38 34.89 6.00
N MET A 94 0.59 34.79 4.69
CA MET A 94 1.50 35.65 3.93
C MET A 94 0.69 36.77 3.24
N PRO A 95 0.81 38.05 3.67
CA PRO A 95 0.22 39.20 2.96
C PRO A 95 0.93 39.54 1.65
#